data_AF-A0A1N6YPS6-F1
#
_entry.id   AF-A0A1N6YPS6-F1
#
_cell.length_a   1.000
_cell.length_b   1.000
_cell.length_c   1.000
_cell.angle_alpha   90.00
_cell.angle_beta   90.00
_cell.angle_gamma   90.00
#
_symmetry.space_group_name_H-M   'P 1'
#
loop_
_entity.id
_entity.type
_entity.pdbx_description
1 polymer ?
#
loop_
_entity_poly.entity_id
_entity_poly.type
_entity_poly.pdbx_seq_one_letter_code
_entity_poly.pdbx_strand_id
1 'polypeptide(L)'
;MIDLGISKMALIGAVALVVIGPEKLPRVARTVGTLLGKAQRYVNDVKAEVNRSMELDELRKMKDNVEGAARDVEQSIREGAQDVHNDLSGLDTVTPATSFEAAPVYPVYRHPKKNWRLKQGAVPSWYKARNKVRSRAQSGAARVARHRPRAGG
;
A
#
# COMPACT_ATOMS: atom_id res chain seq x y z
N MET A 1 14.27 33.24 -3.34
CA MET A 1 14.09 31.95 -2.66
C MET A 1 12.98 31.14 -3.33
N ILE A 2 13.25 30.63 -4.53
CA ILE A 2 12.47 29.60 -5.26
C ILE A 2 13.39 28.38 -5.43
N ASP A 3 14.17 28.08 -4.40
CA ASP A 3 15.05 26.90 -4.39
C ASP A 3 14.26 25.59 -4.32
N LEU A 4 12.93 25.63 -4.25
CA LEU A 4 12.03 24.47 -4.29
C LEU A 4 11.02 24.51 -5.45
N GLY A 5 10.99 25.56 -6.27
CA GLY A 5 9.80 25.83 -7.10
C GLY A 5 9.78 25.18 -8.48
N ILE A 6 10.88 25.24 -9.24
CA ILE A 6 10.87 24.75 -10.64
C ILE A 6 12.12 23.91 -10.95
N SER A 7 13.32 24.39 -10.65
CA SER A 7 14.56 23.63 -10.95
C SER A 7 14.60 22.25 -10.28
N LYS A 8 14.20 22.15 -9.00
CA LYS A 8 14.16 20.85 -8.30
C LYS A 8 13.11 19.92 -8.89
N MET A 9 11.95 20.44 -9.29
CA MET A 9 10.90 19.64 -9.94
C MET A 9 11.34 19.16 -11.34
N ALA A 10 12.06 20.00 -12.08
CA ALA A 10 12.65 19.62 -13.37
C ALA A 10 13.72 18.54 -13.18
N LEU A 11 14.59 18.65 -12.18
CA LEU A 11 15.59 17.64 -11.84
C LEU A 11 14.95 16.29 -11.49
N ILE A 12 13.96 16.29 -10.59
CA ILE A 12 13.24 15.07 -10.20
C ILE A 12 12.52 14.47 -11.42
N GLY A 13 11.90 15.30 -12.26
CA GLY A 13 11.28 14.86 -13.51
C GLY A 13 12.29 14.22 -14.47
N ALA A 14 13.47 14.80 -14.62
CA ALA A 14 14.55 14.25 -15.44
C ALA A 14 15.03 12.89 -14.91
N VAL A 15 15.27 12.77 -13.60
CA VAL A 15 15.64 11.49 -12.97
C VAL A 15 14.54 10.45 -13.14
N ALA A 16 13.28 10.82 -12.93
CA ALA A 16 12.14 9.93 -13.13
C ALA A 16 12.04 9.46 -14.59
N LEU A 17 12.34 10.30 -15.57
CA LEU A 17 12.37 9.93 -16.99
C LEU A 17 13.44 8.88 -17.29
N VAL A 18 14.62 8.99 -16.70
CA VAL A 18 15.71 8.02 -16.91
C VAL A 18 15.38 6.68 -16.24
N VAL A 19 14.89 6.69 -15.00
CA VAL A 19 14.66 5.48 -14.21
C VAL A 19 13.41 4.72 -14.66
N ILE A 20 12.30 5.43 -14.86
CA ILE A 20 10.99 4.82 -15.19
C ILE A 20 10.81 4.71 -16.71
N GLY A 21 11.40 5.63 -17.46
CA GLY A 21 11.21 5.76 -18.91
C GLY A 21 10.04 6.70 -19.28
N PRO A 22 10.17 7.48 -20.38
CA PRO A 22 9.16 8.45 -20.82
C PRO A 22 7.81 7.82 -21.18
N GLU A 23 7.79 6.57 -21.63
CA GLU A 23 6.57 5.86 -22.03
C GLU A 23 5.69 5.46 -20.83
N LYS A 24 6.32 5.21 -19.68
CA LYS A 24 5.65 4.67 -18.48
C LYS A 24 5.26 5.77 -17.48
N LEU A 25 6.00 6.87 -17.43
CA LEU A 25 5.72 8.03 -16.58
C LEU A 25 4.27 8.56 -16.64
N PRO A 26 3.65 8.78 -17.82
CA PRO A 26 2.28 9.29 -17.89
C PRO A 26 1.27 8.33 -17.26
N ARG A 27 1.54 7.01 -17.28
CA ARG A 27 0.69 6.02 -16.63
C ARG A 27 0.79 6.09 -15.11
N VAL A 28 2.00 6.27 -14.58
CA VAL A 28 2.25 6.43 -13.14
C VAL A 28 1.62 7.73 -12.62
N ALA A 29 1.87 8.85 -13.31
CA ALA A 29 1.33 10.15 -12.92
C ALA A 29 -0.21 10.14 -12.85
N ARG A 30 -0.88 9.50 -13.82
CA ARG A 30 -2.35 9.31 -13.78
C ARG A 30 -2.80 8.48 -12.59
N THR A 31 -2.10 7.39 -12.30
CA THR A 31 -2.44 6.50 -11.18
C THR A 31 -2.30 7.23 -9.85
N VAL A 32 -1.13 7.83 -9.61
CA VAL A 32 -0.83 8.62 -8.40
C VAL A 32 -1.80 9.78 -8.27
N GLY A 33 -2.07 10.53 -9.34
CA GLY A 33 -3.02 11.64 -9.36
C GLY A 33 -4.45 11.20 -9.00
N THR A 34 -4.93 10.08 -9.53
CA THR A 34 -6.26 9.57 -9.18
C THR A 34 -6.38 9.14 -7.72
N LEU A 35 -5.31 8.57 -7.16
CA LEU A 35 -5.26 8.16 -5.74
C LEU A 35 -5.22 9.37 -4.82
N LEU A 36 -4.34 10.34 -5.11
CA LEU A 36 -4.26 11.61 -4.37
C LEU A 36 -5.59 12.37 -4.42
N GLY A 37 -6.23 12.47 -5.59
CA GLY A 37 -7.52 13.14 -5.73
C GLY A 37 -8.63 12.47 -4.91
N LYS A 38 -8.67 11.13 -4.88
CA LYS A 38 -9.59 10.37 -4.03
C LYS A 38 -9.31 10.57 -2.55
N ALA A 39 -8.04 10.54 -2.14
CA ALA A 39 -7.64 10.75 -0.76
C ALA A 39 -8.01 12.16 -0.28
N GLN A 40 -7.75 13.18 -1.08
CA GLN A 40 -8.10 14.57 -0.77
C GLN A 40 -9.62 14.74 -0.59
N ARG A 41 -10.42 14.07 -1.43
CA ARG A 41 -11.89 14.09 -1.32
C ARG A 41 -12.35 13.42 -0.02
N TYR A 42 -11.81 12.26 0.32
CA TYR A 42 -12.10 11.57 1.58
C TYR A 42 -11.72 12.40 2.81
N VAL A 43 -10.54 13.04 2.79
CA VAL A 43 -10.09 13.94 3.85
C VAL A 43 -11.05 15.12 4.00
N ASN A 44 -11.55 15.69 2.90
CA ASN A 44 -12.53 16.78 2.96
C ASN A 44 -13.87 16.32 3.54
N ASP A 45 -14.34 15.13 3.17
CA ASP A 45 -15.59 14.56 3.70
C ASP A 45 -15.47 14.28 5.21
N VAL A 46 -14.36 13.69 5.65
CA VAL A 46 -14.07 13.46 7.08
C VAL A 46 -13.93 14.77 7.84
N LYS A 47 -13.24 15.77 7.28
CA LYS A 47 -13.17 17.11 7.87
C LYS A 47 -14.56 17.74 8.02
N ALA A 48 -15.44 17.57 7.04
CA ALA A 48 -16.79 18.12 7.08
C ALA A 48 -17.67 17.45 8.16
N GLU A 49 -17.56 16.13 8.33
CA GLU A 49 -18.23 15.38 9.40
C GLU A 49 -17.68 15.78 10.78
N VAL A 50 -16.35 15.78 10.93
CA VAL A 50 -15.65 16.10 12.18
C VAL A 50 -15.91 17.54 12.63
N ASN A 51 -15.90 18.51 11.69
CA ASN A 51 -16.20 19.92 11.98
C ASN A 51 -17.68 20.13 12.37
N ARG A 52 -18.55 19.14 12.11
CA ARG A 52 -19.97 19.19 12.47
C ARG A 52 -20.27 18.53 13.82
N SER A 53 -19.34 17.72 14.36
CA SER A 53 -19.59 16.89 15.55
C SER A 53 -18.58 17.03 16.71
N MET A 54 -17.50 17.81 16.61
CA MET A 54 -16.42 17.84 17.62
C MET A 54 -16.01 19.26 18.08
N GLU A 55 -15.66 19.40 19.37
CA GLU A 55 -15.18 20.63 20.01
C GLU A 55 -13.75 21.00 19.56
N LEU A 56 -13.44 22.31 19.52
CA LEU A 56 -12.23 22.91 18.95
C LEU A 56 -10.87 22.39 19.51
N ASP A 57 -10.87 21.70 20.65
CA ASP A 57 -9.64 21.25 21.33
C ASP A 57 -9.05 19.96 20.74
N GLU A 58 -9.86 19.02 20.25
CA GLU A 58 -9.35 17.81 19.60
C GLU A 58 -8.76 18.09 18.21
N LEU A 59 -9.30 19.10 17.52
CA LEU A 59 -8.76 19.62 16.26
C LEU A 59 -7.37 20.22 16.43
N ARG A 60 -7.13 20.99 17.50
CA ARG A 60 -5.80 21.54 17.82
C ARG A 60 -4.79 20.44 18.09
N LYS A 61 -5.15 19.45 18.92
CA LYS A 61 -4.27 18.35 19.30
C LYS A 61 -3.91 17.45 18.10
N MET A 62 -4.88 17.20 17.21
CA MET A 62 -4.64 16.43 15.99
C MET A 62 -3.80 17.22 14.97
N LYS A 63 -4.03 18.53 14.85
CA LYS A 63 -3.20 19.42 14.01
C LYS A 63 -1.74 19.45 14.48
N ASP A 64 -1.50 19.58 15.78
CA ASP A 64 -0.14 19.59 16.34
C ASP A 64 0.58 18.25 16.12
N ASN A 65 -0.11 17.11 16.27
CA ASN A 65 0.44 15.79 15.99
C ASN A 65 0.79 15.59 14.49
N VAL A 66 -0.08 16.06 13.59
CA VAL A 66 0.17 15.99 12.14
C VAL A 66 1.30 16.92 11.74
N GLU A 67 1.38 18.11 12.32
CA GLU A 67 2.46 19.07 12.06
C GLU A 67 3.81 18.52 12.55
N GLY A 68 3.85 17.87 13.71
CA GLY A 68 5.03 17.14 14.20
C GLY A 68 5.47 16.02 13.27
N ALA A 69 4.53 15.13 12.90
CA ALA A 69 4.83 14.01 11.99
C ALA A 69 5.31 14.49 10.61
N ALA A 70 4.77 15.60 10.11
CA ALA A 70 5.22 16.19 8.85
C ALA A 70 6.67 16.70 8.92
N ARG A 71 7.07 17.30 10.06
CA ARG A 71 8.45 17.75 10.29
C ARG A 71 9.42 16.57 10.39
N ASP A 72 9.02 15.49 11.06
CA ASP A 72 9.84 14.28 11.17
C ASP A 72 10.06 13.62 9.80
N VAL A 73 9.04 13.59 8.95
CA VAL A 73 9.14 13.12 7.56
C VAL A 73 10.07 14.02 6.74
N GLU A 74 9.93 15.35 6.88
CA GLU A 74 10.83 16.29 6.20
C GLU A 74 12.30 16.08 6.62
N GLN A 75 12.54 15.87 7.92
CA GLN A 75 13.88 15.60 8.44
C GLN A 75 14.44 14.26 7.92
N SER A 76 13.63 13.21 7.95
CA SER A 76 14.01 11.88 7.44
C SER A 76 14.35 11.92 5.94
N ILE A 77 13.60 12.69 5.15
CA ILE A 77 13.85 12.86 3.71
C ILE A 77 15.15 13.65 3.48
N ARG A 78 15.43 14.67 4.31
CA ARG A 78 16.67 15.45 4.22
C ARG A 78 17.90 14.61 4.56
N GLU A 79 17.82 13.78 5.59
CA GLU A 79 18.90 12.87 6.00
C GLU A 79 19.16 11.81 4.91
N GLY A 80 18.11 11.13 4.43
CA GLY A 80 18.26 10.14 3.35
C GLY A 80 18.77 10.74 2.03
N ALA A 81 18.48 12.02 1.75
CA ALA A 81 19.04 12.70 0.59
C ALA A 81 20.55 13.00 0.71
N GLN A 82 21.06 13.22 1.93
CA GLN A 82 22.49 13.42 2.17
C GLN A 82 23.27 12.11 2.04
N ASP A 83 22.72 11.00 2.53
CA ASP A 83 23.35 9.68 2.41
C ASP A 83 23.48 9.25 0.96
N VAL A 84 22.42 9.44 0.16
CA VAL A 84 22.45 9.16 -1.29
C VAL A 84 23.48 10.04 -2.01
N HIS A 85 23.68 11.28 -1.59
CA HIS A 85 24.70 12.16 -2.19
C HIS A 85 26.13 11.67 -1.90
N ASN A 86 26.38 11.17 -0.70
CA ASN A 86 27.68 10.62 -0.28
C ASN A 86 28.01 9.30 -1.00
N ASP A 87 27.02 8.42 -1.17
CA ASP A 87 27.21 7.15 -1.89
C ASP A 87 27.49 7.39 -3.38
N LEU A 88 26.82 8.37 -4.00
CA LEU A 88 27.02 8.69 -5.42
C LEU A 88 28.35 9.40 -5.70
N SER A 89 28.92 10.11 -4.73
CA SER A 89 30.21 10.80 -4.88
C SER A 89 31.42 9.89 -4.61
N GLY A 90 31.21 8.68 -4.08
CA GLY A 90 32.25 7.66 -3.88
C GLY A 90 32.51 6.74 -5.07
N LEU A 91 31.72 6.82 -6.16
CA LEU A 91 31.68 5.81 -7.22
C LEU A 91 32.50 6.17 -8.49
N ASP A 92 33.62 6.89 -8.35
CA ASP A 92 34.46 7.36 -9.48
C ASP A 92 35.79 6.61 -9.69
N THR A 93 35.99 5.41 -9.10
CA THR A 93 37.24 4.65 -9.29
C THR A 93 37.01 3.27 -9.89
N VAL A 94 37.14 3.18 -11.21
CA VAL A 94 37.12 1.92 -11.97
C VAL A 94 38.55 1.44 -12.23
N THR A 95 38.91 0.28 -11.67
CA THR A 95 40.10 -0.51 -12.05
C THR A 95 39.62 -1.83 -12.66
N PRO A 96 40.14 -2.30 -13.81
CA PRO A 96 39.72 -3.56 -14.38
C PRO A 96 40.47 -4.72 -13.68
N ALA A 97 39.73 -5.58 -12.99
CA ALA A 97 40.27 -6.80 -12.40
C ALA A 97 39.87 -8.01 -13.27
N THR A 98 40.90 -8.77 -13.61
CA THR A 98 40.92 -10.00 -14.40
C THR A 98 39.96 -11.07 -13.89
N SER A 99 39.43 -11.82 -14.85
CA SER A 99 38.37 -12.82 -14.77
C SER A 99 38.58 -13.90 -13.70
N PHE A 100 37.64 -14.00 -12.77
CA PHE A 100 37.26 -15.27 -12.14
C PHE A 100 35.86 -15.64 -12.63
N GLU A 101 35.80 -16.59 -13.56
CA GLU A 101 34.53 -17.12 -14.07
C GLU A 101 33.97 -18.13 -13.05
N ALA A 102 33.23 -17.62 -12.08
CA ALA A 102 32.34 -18.43 -11.26
C ALA A 102 31.01 -18.59 -12.03
N ALA A 103 30.74 -19.80 -12.50
CA ALA A 103 29.48 -20.11 -13.19
C ALA A 103 28.27 -19.70 -12.31
N PRO A 104 27.31 -18.92 -12.83
CA PRO A 104 26.22 -18.41 -12.02
C PRO A 104 25.31 -19.57 -11.60
N VAL A 105 25.26 -19.86 -10.30
CA VAL A 105 24.25 -20.76 -9.74
C VAL A 105 22.91 -20.01 -9.74
N TYR A 106 22.06 -20.32 -10.70
CA TYR A 106 20.72 -19.76 -10.78
C TYR A 106 19.76 -20.49 -9.83
N PRO A 107 18.89 -19.78 -9.11
CA PRO A 107 17.88 -20.40 -8.27
C PRO A 107 16.89 -21.19 -9.15
N VAL A 108 16.86 -22.52 -8.99
CA VAL A 108 15.93 -23.39 -9.69
C VAL A 108 14.53 -23.24 -9.07
N TYR A 109 13.58 -22.74 -9.85
CA TYR A 109 12.19 -22.61 -9.43
C TYR A 109 11.55 -23.98 -9.20
N ARG A 110 11.18 -24.28 -7.95
CA ARG A 110 10.27 -25.40 -7.64
C ARG A 110 8.84 -24.93 -7.78
N HIS A 111 8.15 -25.48 -8.78
CA HIS A 111 6.73 -25.24 -8.98
C HIS A 111 5.91 -25.64 -7.74
N PRO A 112 5.17 -24.71 -7.12
CA PRO A 112 4.19 -25.10 -6.12
C PRO A 112 3.10 -25.86 -6.87
N LYS A 113 2.85 -27.12 -6.48
CA LYS A 113 1.74 -27.92 -7.00
C LYS A 113 0.40 -27.34 -6.50
N LYS A 114 0.06 -26.16 -7.05
CA LYS A 114 -1.11 -25.37 -6.69
C LYS A 114 -2.29 -25.88 -7.49
N ASN A 115 -3.15 -26.64 -6.83
CA ASN A 115 -4.41 -27.11 -7.39
C ASN A 115 -5.40 -25.93 -7.51
N TRP A 116 -5.24 -25.13 -8.57
CA TRP A 116 -6.05 -23.94 -8.86
C TRP A 116 -7.56 -24.24 -8.95
N ARG A 117 -7.93 -25.49 -9.26
CA ARG A 117 -9.32 -25.97 -9.26
C ARG A 117 -9.97 -26.07 -7.88
N LEU A 118 -9.20 -26.15 -6.80
CA LEU A 118 -9.72 -26.15 -5.42
C LEU A 118 -9.98 -24.74 -4.87
N LYS A 119 -9.63 -23.68 -5.62
CA LYS A 119 -9.88 -22.29 -5.23
C LYS A 119 -10.92 -21.61 -6.13
N GLN A 120 -12.04 -22.27 -6.34
CA GLN A 120 -13.27 -21.58 -6.75
C GLN A 120 -13.97 -21.05 -5.50
N GLY A 121 -13.81 -19.76 -5.23
CA GLY A 121 -14.83 -18.89 -4.65
C GLY A 121 -15.35 -19.18 -3.24
N ALA A 122 -14.49 -19.22 -2.21
CA ALA A 122 -14.98 -18.98 -0.86
C ALA A 122 -15.19 -17.46 -0.68
N VAL A 123 -16.43 -16.97 -0.84
CA VAL A 123 -16.73 -15.58 -0.46
C VAL A 123 -16.38 -15.39 1.02
N PRO A 124 -15.73 -14.27 1.39
CA PRO A 124 -15.28 -14.02 2.76
C PRO A 124 -16.39 -14.18 3.80
N SER A 125 -16.04 -14.63 5.01
CA SER A 125 -17.01 -14.85 6.11
C SER A 125 -17.78 -13.58 6.47
N TRP A 126 -17.14 -12.41 6.41
CA TRP A 126 -17.77 -11.11 6.66
C TRP A 126 -18.90 -10.82 5.65
N TYR A 127 -18.72 -11.19 4.39
CA TYR A 127 -19.71 -10.97 3.33
C TYR A 127 -20.94 -11.88 3.53
N LYS A 128 -20.71 -13.14 3.91
CA LYS A 128 -21.79 -14.09 4.23
C LYS A 128 -22.61 -13.64 5.45
N ALA A 129 -21.94 -13.13 6.48
CA ALA A 129 -22.59 -12.61 7.68
C ALA A 129 -23.48 -11.40 7.38
N ARG A 130 -22.98 -10.45 6.57
CA ARG A 130 -23.72 -9.24 6.17
C ARG A 130 -24.95 -9.56 5.32
N ASN A 131 -24.85 -10.54 4.42
CA ASN A 131 -25.93 -10.91 3.50
C ASN A 131 -26.82 -12.05 4.03
N LYS A 132 -26.72 -12.40 5.32
CA LYS A 132 -27.48 -13.48 5.98
C LYS A 132 -27.39 -14.82 5.22
N VAL A 133 -26.28 -15.06 4.52
CA VAL A 133 -26.05 -16.29 3.75
C VAL A 133 -25.67 -17.40 4.72
N ARG A 134 -26.43 -18.51 4.71
CA ARG A 134 -26.17 -19.65 5.59
C ARG A 134 -24.81 -20.28 5.28
N SER A 135 -23.91 -20.24 6.25
CA SER A 135 -22.52 -20.70 6.11
C SER A 135 -22.31 -22.18 6.47
N ARG A 136 -23.31 -22.81 7.11
CA ARG A 136 -23.23 -24.20 7.60
C ARG A 136 -24.34 -25.04 6.98
N ALA A 137 -24.00 -26.19 6.44
CA ALA A 137 -24.98 -27.20 6.04
C ALA A 137 -25.59 -27.84 7.29
N GLN A 138 -26.92 -27.88 7.38
CA GLN A 138 -27.59 -28.65 8.43
C GLN A 138 -27.57 -30.12 8.05
N SER A 139 -26.90 -30.94 8.86
CA SER A 139 -26.90 -32.41 8.71
C SER A 139 -28.33 -32.95 8.78
N GLY A 140 -28.60 -34.09 8.12
CA GLY A 140 -29.92 -34.71 8.09
C GLY A 140 -30.50 -34.94 9.49
N ALA A 141 -29.65 -35.38 10.44
CA ALA A 141 -30.02 -35.53 11.84
C ALA A 141 -30.54 -34.24 12.51
N ALA A 142 -29.91 -33.09 12.21
CA ALA A 142 -30.32 -31.79 12.75
C ALA A 142 -31.64 -31.28 12.16
N ARG A 143 -31.99 -31.68 10.93
CA ARG A 143 -33.32 -31.39 10.35
C ARG A 143 -34.39 -32.21 11.05
N VAL A 144 -34.13 -33.51 11.22
CA VAL A 144 -35.10 -34.43 11.84
C VAL A 144 -35.33 -34.10 13.30
N ALA A 145 -34.31 -33.65 14.04
CA ALA A 145 -34.44 -33.23 15.44
C ALA A 145 -35.43 -32.06 15.67
N ARG A 146 -35.71 -31.23 14.64
CA ARG A 146 -36.67 -30.12 14.76
C ARG A 146 -38.12 -30.55 14.62
N HIS A 147 -38.36 -31.69 13.95
CA HIS A 147 -39.70 -32.19 13.64
C HIS A 147 -40.06 -33.47 14.39
N ARG A 148 -39.15 -33.98 15.22
CA ARG A 148 -39.49 -35.06 16.15
C ARG A 148 -40.34 -34.46 17.28
N PRO A 149 -41.54 -35.00 17.55
CA PRO A 149 -42.25 -34.65 18.77
C PRO A 149 -41.34 -34.97 19.95
N ARG A 150 -41.24 -34.05 20.92
CA ARG A 150 -40.55 -34.35 22.18
C ARG A 150 -41.34 -35.48 22.82
N ALA A 151 -40.74 -36.66 22.90
CA ALA A 151 -41.29 -37.73 23.73
C ALA A 151 -41.29 -37.20 25.17
N GLY A 152 -42.47 -36.80 25.64
CA GLY A 152 -42.71 -36.51 27.05
C GLY A 152 -42.58 -37.81 27.85
N GLY A 153 -42.07 -37.68 29.07
CA GLY A 153 -41.95 -38.78 30.03
C GLY A 153 -43.27 -39.24 30.61
#